data_AF-A0A2V3FZ75-F1
#
_entry.id   AF-A0A2V3FZ75-F1
#
_cell.length_a   1.000
_cell.length_b   1.000
_cell.length_c   1.000
_cell.angle_alpha   90.00
_cell.angle_beta   90.00
_cell.angle_gamma   90.00
#
_symmetry.space_group_name_H-M   'P 1'
#
loop_
_entity.id
_entity.type
_entity.pdbx_description
1 polymer ?
#
loop_
_entity_poly.entity_id
_entity_poly.type
_entity_poly.pdbx_seq_one_letter_code
_entity_poly.pdbx_strand_id
1 'polypeptide(L)'
;MSVLISRKHWDSLLLEIEDARRQRHLLTYRALIERLQLPTPAMTTLTAALEHLASLDARSGRPLRSSLVISQGASRLPRTGFFECVERLGRFSGPPDGPAAAGWHAAEVVRVFEFEYPDEL
;
A
#
# COMPACT_ATOMS: atom_id res chain seq x y z
N MET A 1 4.25 11.72 -12.19
CA MET A 1 4.66 10.38 -12.64
C MET A 1 3.43 9.67 -13.18
N SER A 2 3.42 9.33 -14.47
CA SER A 2 2.39 8.47 -15.05
C SER A 2 2.68 7.03 -14.62
N VAL A 3 1.74 6.38 -13.95
CA VAL A 3 1.90 4.96 -13.58
C VAL A 3 1.65 4.13 -14.83
N LEU A 4 2.64 3.35 -15.24
CA LEU A 4 2.50 2.38 -16.33
C LEU A 4 1.86 1.09 -15.78
N ILE A 5 0.59 1.18 -15.37
CA ILE A 5 -0.24 0.03 -15.03
C ILE A 5 -1.49 0.04 -15.92
N SER A 6 -1.87 -1.12 -16.46
CA SER A 6 -3.10 -1.20 -17.24
C SER A 6 -4.30 -0.96 -16.31
N ARG A 7 -5.40 -0.43 -16.86
CA ARG A 7 -6.63 -0.22 -16.09
C ARG A 7 -7.12 -1.53 -15.44
N LYS A 8 -7.04 -2.65 -16.17
CA LYS A 8 -7.36 -3.97 -15.63
C LYS A 8 -6.54 -4.30 -14.37
N HIS A 9 -5.22 -4.13 -14.40
CA HIS A 9 -4.38 -4.44 -13.24
C HIS A 9 -4.60 -3.44 -12.09
N TRP A 10 -4.93 -2.18 -12.40
CA TRP A 10 -5.31 -1.19 -11.41
C TRP A 10 -6.61 -1.57 -10.67
N ASP A 11 -7.66 -1.89 -11.42
CA ASP A 11 -8.94 -2.30 -10.84
C ASP A 11 -8.79 -3.59 -10.01
N SER A 12 -8.01 -4.56 -10.50
CA SER A 12 -7.70 -5.77 -9.73
C SER A 12 -6.88 -5.48 -8.46
N LEU A 13 -5.93 -4.54 -8.49
CA LEU A 13 -5.18 -4.13 -7.29
C LEU A 13 -6.13 -3.53 -6.23
N LEU A 14 -7.05 -2.67 -6.64
CA LEU A 14 -8.03 -2.07 -5.74
C LEU A 14 -8.95 -3.13 -5.11
N LEU A 15 -9.41 -4.10 -5.91
CA LEU A 15 -10.23 -5.21 -5.41
C LEU A 15 -9.49 -6.07 -4.37
N GLU A 16 -8.23 -6.44 -4.63
CA GLU A 16 -7.41 -7.23 -3.69
C GLU A 16 -7.18 -6.49 -2.37
N ILE A 17 -6.94 -5.18 -2.44
CA ILE A 17 -6.74 -4.33 -1.25
C ILE A 17 -8.03 -4.17 -0.47
N GLU A 18 -9.17 -3.96 -1.14
CA GLU A 18 -10.46 -3.83 -0.49
C GLU A 18 -10.90 -5.14 0.18
N ASP A 19 -10.67 -6.28 -0.48
CA ASP A 19 -10.94 -7.60 0.11
C ASP A 19 -10.07 -7.82 1.36
N ALA A 20 -8.77 -7.50 1.28
CA ALA A 20 -7.86 -7.56 2.43
C ALA A 20 -8.29 -6.65 3.58
N ARG A 21 -8.77 -5.44 3.27
CA ARG A 21 -9.31 -4.51 4.27
C ARG A 21 -10.54 -5.08 4.97
N ARG A 22 -11.52 -5.59 4.21
CA ARG A 22 -12.76 -6.19 4.74
C ARG A 22 -12.47 -7.40 5.63
N GLN A 23 -11.51 -8.23 5.23
CA GLN A 23 -11.07 -9.39 6.00
C GLN A 23 -10.06 -9.07 7.10
N ARG A 24 -9.66 -7.79 7.24
CA ARG A 24 -8.69 -7.28 8.23
C ARG A 24 -7.36 -8.03 8.22
N HIS A 25 -6.84 -8.32 7.03
CA HIS A 25 -5.55 -9.00 6.87
C HIS A 25 -4.55 -8.18 6.04
N LEU A 26 -3.27 -8.52 6.17
CA LEU A 26 -2.18 -7.92 5.41
C LEU A 26 -1.85 -8.77 4.17
N LEU A 27 -1.41 -8.11 3.11
CA LEU A 27 -0.97 -8.72 1.85
C LEU A 27 0.55 -8.68 1.76
N THR A 28 1.17 -9.68 1.15
CA THR A 28 2.59 -9.57 0.79
C THR A 28 2.72 -9.03 -0.63
N TYR A 29 3.80 -8.29 -0.91
CA TYR A 29 4.12 -7.88 -2.29
C TYR A 29 4.13 -9.07 -3.26
N ARG A 30 4.66 -10.21 -2.81
CA ARG A 30 4.70 -11.44 -3.60
C ARG A 30 3.31 -11.94 -3.94
N ALA A 31 2.41 -12.04 -2.94
CA ALA A 31 1.04 -12.49 -3.17
C ALA A 31 0.31 -11.58 -4.16
N LEU A 32 0.48 -10.26 -4.06
CA LEU A 32 -0.10 -9.33 -5.02
C LEU A 32 0.46 -9.51 -6.43
N ILE A 33 1.78 -9.67 -6.60
CA ILE A 33 2.38 -9.92 -7.93
C ILE A 33 1.79 -11.20 -8.55
N GLU A 34 1.69 -12.27 -7.76
CA GLU A 34 1.17 -13.57 -8.22
C GLU A 34 -0.32 -13.47 -8.60
N ARG A 35 -1.16 -12.87 -7.76
CA ARG A 35 -2.61 -12.73 -8.00
C ARG A 35 -2.93 -11.81 -9.18
N LEU A 36 -2.21 -10.70 -9.31
CA LEU A 36 -2.40 -9.73 -10.37
C LEU A 36 -1.77 -10.17 -11.71
N GLN A 37 -0.93 -11.21 -11.69
CA GLN A 37 -0.19 -11.70 -12.86
C GLN A 37 0.57 -10.58 -13.59
N LEU A 38 1.21 -9.70 -12.81
CA LEU A 38 1.88 -8.52 -13.36
C LEU A 38 3.04 -8.91 -14.30
N PRO A 39 3.16 -8.29 -15.48
CA PRO A 39 4.29 -8.52 -16.37
C PRO A 39 5.58 -7.96 -15.77
N THR A 40 6.71 -8.54 -16.14
CA THR A 40 8.04 -8.02 -15.78
C THR A 40 8.24 -6.62 -16.39
N PRO A 41 8.71 -5.61 -15.63
CA PRO A 41 9.20 -5.67 -14.24
C PRO A 41 8.09 -5.53 -13.17
N ALA A 42 7.60 -6.66 -12.64
CA ALA A 42 6.41 -6.72 -11.80
C ALA A 42 6.53 -5.94 -10.48
N MET A 43 7.67 -6.05 -9.78
CA MET A 43 7.87 -5.35 -8.51
C MET A 43 7.89 -3.82 -8.69
N THR A 44 8.52 -3.33 -9.75
CA THR A 44 8.56 -1.91 -10.07
C THR A 44 7.17 -1.40 -10.39
N THR A 45 6.41 -2.14 -11.22
CA THR A 45 5.02 -1.80 -11.56
C THR A 45 4.13 -1.79 -10.33
N LEU A 46 4.22 -2.80 -9.45
CA LEU A 46 3.43 -2.87 -8.22
C LEU A 46 3.78 -1.70 -7.29
N THR A 47 5.06 -1.41 -7.09
CA THR A 47 5.50 -0.33 -6.19
C THR A 47 5.00 1.03 -6.70
N ALA A 48 5.13 1.31 -7.99
CA ALA A 48 4.62 2.54 -8.59
C ALA A 48 3.08 2.69 -8.43
N ALA A 49 2.33 1.59 -8.59
CA ALA A 49 0.90 1.59 -8.36
C ALA A 49 0.54 1.84 -6.89
N LEU A 50 1.24 1.22 -5.95
CA LEU A 50 1.01 1.44 -4.52
C LEU A 50 1.37 2.86 -4.06
N GLU A 51 2.42 3.46 -4.60
CA GLU A 51 2.76 4.87 -4.33
C GLU A 51 1.70 5.83 -4.91
N HIS A 52 1.15 5.50 -6.07
CA HIS A 52 0.05 6.26 -6.65
C HIS A 52 -1.23 6.17 -5.81
N LEU A 53 -1.57 4.97 -5.35
CA LEU A 53 -2.67 4.74 -4.41
C LEU A 53 -2.45 5.54 -3.12
N ALA A 54 -1.26 5.47 -2.52
CA ALA A 54 -0.90 6.26 -1.35
C ALA A 54 -1.09 7.76 -1.60
N SER A 55 -0.71 8.24 -2.79
CA SER A 55 -0.87 9.64 -3.16
C SER A 55 -2.34 10.04 -3.33
N LEU A 56 -3.21 9.16 -3.85
CA LEU A 56 -4.66 9.38 -3.96
C LEU A 56 -5.31 9.46 -2.58
N ASP A 57 -4.99 8.51 -1.71
CA ASP A 57 -5.49 8.48 -0.33
C ASP A 57 -5.01 9.73 0.43
N ALA A 58 -3.73 10.08 0.28
CA ALA A 58 -3.14 11.24 0.92
C ALA A 58 -3.81 12.55 0.51
N ARG A 59 -4.05 12.75 -0.80
CA ARG A 59 -4.76 13.94 -1.30
C ARG A 59 -6.20 14.01 -0.81
N SER A 60 -6.83 12.87 -0.60
CA SER A 60 -8.21 12.77 -0.12
C SER A 60 -8.34 12.85 1.41
N GLY A 61 -7.22 13.02 2.13
CA GLY A 61 -7.24 13.04 3.60
C GLY A 61 -7.49 11.69 4.25
N ARG A 62 -7.41 10.58 3.50
CA ARG A 62 -7.78 9.22 3.95
C ARG A 62 -6.57 8.44 4.49
N PRO A 63 -6.77 7.36 5.27
CA PRO A 63 -5.71 6.42 5.62
C PRO A 63 -5.16 5.74 4.36
N LEU A 64 -3.85 5.47 4.36
CA LEU A 64 -3.17 4.95 3.18
C LEU A 64 -3.41 3.45 3.01
N ARG A 65 -4.26 3.06 2.06
CA ARG A 65 -4.59 1.65 1.78
C ARG A 65 -3.36 0.82 1.44
N SER A 66 -2.35 1.43 0.83
CA SER A 66 -1.07 0.78 0.51
C SER A 66 -0.30 0.28 1.74
N SER A 67 -0.63 0.75 2.96
CA SER A 67 -0.05 0.24 4.21
C SER A 67 -0.39 -1.23 4.50
N LEU A 68 -1.44 -1.79 3.87
CA LEU A 68 -1.79 -3.20 3.99
C LEU A 68 -0.78 -4.14 3.31
N VAL A 69 0.13 -3.59 2.48
CA VAL A 69 1.11 -4.38 1.72
C VAL A 69 2.47 -4.38 2.40
N ILE A 70 2.93 -5.58 2.77
CA ILE A 70 4.12 -5.80 3.59
C ILE A 70 5.12 -6.74 2.92
N SER A 71 6.35 -6.74 3.44
CA SER A 71 7.37 -7.72 3.08
C SER A 71 7.06 -9.09 3.67
N GLN A 72 7.53 -10.17 3.02
CA GLN A 72 7.35 -11.55 3.51
C GLN A 72 8.30 -11.93 4.67
N GLY A 73 9.19 -11.03 5.08
CA GLY A 73 10.21 -11.28 6.12
C GLY A 73 9.71 -11.11 7.56
N ALA A 74 10.60 -11.40 8.52
CA ALA A 74 10.31 -11.43 9.96
C ALA A 74 9.78 -10.09 10.52
N SER A 75 10.21 -8.95 9.98
CA SER A 75 9.72 -7.65 10.42
C SER A 75 8.26 -7.41 10.08
N ARG A 76 7.71 -8.10 9.06
CA ARG A 76 6.35 -7.89 8.54
C ARG A 76 6.04 -6.42 8.20
N LEU A 77 7.07 -5.60 7.94
CA LEU A 77 6.93 -4.20 7.57
C LEU A 77 6.90 -4.02 6.04
N PRO A 78 6.30 -2.92 5.54
CA PRO A 78 6.51 -2.47 4.18
C PRO A 78 7.99 -2.25 3.87
N ARG A 79 8.35 -2.22 2.59
CA ARG A 79 9.73 -1.95 2.17
C ARG A 79 10.11 -0.49 2.43
N THR A 80 11.40 -0.19 2.54
CA THR A 80 11.93 1.18 2.73
C THR A 80 11.31 2.23 1.79
N GLY A 81 11.13 1.91 0.51
CA GLY A 81 10.51 2.82 -0.46
C GLY A 81 9.08 3.25 -0.13
N PHE A 82 8.32 2.44 0.63
CA PHE A 82 7.03 2.87 1.16
C PHE A 82 7.20 3.99 2.19
N PHE A 83 8.16 3.85 3.11
CA PHE A 83 8.44 4.87 4.13
C PHE A 83 8.94 6.18 3.52
N GLU A 84 9.80 6.10 2.50
CA GLU A 84 10.22 7.27 1.70
C GLU A 84 9.02 7.91 0.97
N CYS A 85 8.06 7.11 0.49
CA CYS A 85 6.83 7.62 -0.12
C CYS A 85 5.96 8.37 0.89
N VAL A 86 5.70 7.80 2.06
CA VAL A 86 4.85 8.42 3.07
C VAL A 86 5.49 9.65 3.71
N GLU A 87 6.82 9.72 3.76
CA GLU A 87 7.57 10.92 4.13
C GLU A 87 7.37 12.04 3.11
N ARG A 88 7.52 11.75 1.81
CA ARG A 88 7.21 12.71 0.74
C ARG A 88 5.76 13.20 0.76
N LEU A 89 4.83 12.37 1.23
CA LEU A 89 3.41 12.71 1.40
C LEU A 89 3.12 13.47 2.70
N GLY A 90 4.13 13.70 3.55
CA GLY A 90 3.99 14.38 4.84
C GLY A 90 3.17 13.60 5.87
N ARG A 91 3.09 12.27 5.75
CA ARG A 91 2.27 11.40 6.61
C ARG A 91 3.06 10.79 7.77
N PHE A 92 4.37 10.65 7.60
CA PHE A 92 5.32 10.16 8.60
C PHE A 92 6.65 10.89 8.43
N SER A 93 7.39 11.07 9.51
CA SER A 93 8.77 11.54 9.45
C SER A 93 9.59 10.75 10.46
N GLY A 94 10.76 10.29 10.03
CA GLY A 94 11.64 9.45 10.83
C GLY A 94 12.27 8.32 10.01
N PRO A 95 13.15 7.52 10.61
CA PRO A 95 13.78 6.40 9.94
C PRO A 95 12.75 5.42 9.37
N PRO A 96 13.02 4.80 8.21
CA PRO A 96 12.12 3.84 7.55
C PRO A 96 12.07 2.47 8.24
N ASP A 97 12.69 2.35 9.41
CA ASP A 97 12.80 1.14 10.20
C ASP A 97 12.71 1.44 11.71
N GLY A 98 12.83 0.38 12.51
CA GLY A 98 12.80 0.48 13.96
C GLY A 98 11.40 0.71 14.56
N PRO A 99 11.34 0.95 15.88
CA PRO A 99 10.07 0.99 16.62
C PRO A 99 9.13 2.12 16.18
N ALA A 100 9.66 3.28 15.76
CA ALA A 100 8.85 4.40 15.30
C ALA A 100 8.12 4.09 14.00
N ALA A 101 8.83 3.55 13.01
CA ALA A 101 8.24 3.12 11.74
C ALA A 101 7.21 2.00 11.96
N ALA A 102 7.52 1.03 12.82
CA ALA A 102 6.62 -0.07 13.16
C ALA A 102 5.34 0.41 13.87
N GLY A 103 5.48 1.30 14.85
CA GLY A 103 4.34 1.87 15.58
C GLY A 103 3.44 2.71 14.67
N TRP A 104 4.03 3.55 13.81
CA TRP A 104 3.27 4.34 12.84
C TRP A 104 2.56 3.45 11.82
N HIS A 105 3.26 2.44 11.25
CA HIS A 105 2.67 1.49 10.31
C HIS A 105 1.51 0.72 10.92
N ALA A 106 1.67 0.21 12.15
CA ALA A 106 0.61 -0.50 12.86
C ALA A 106 -0.61 0.40 13.11
N ALA A 107 -0.41 1.65 13.54
CA ALA A 107 -1.49 2.61 13.70
C ALA A 107 -2.18 2.91 12.36
N GLU A 108 -1.42 3.01 11.26
CA GLU A 108 -2.00 3.26 9.94
C GLU A 108 -2.86 2.10 9.43
N VAL A 109 -2.40 0.87 9.64
CA VAL A 109 -3.17 -0.34 9.32
C VAL A 109 -4.50 -0.35 10.08
N VAL A 110 -4.51 0.02 11.37
CA VAL A 110 -5.76 0.12 12.15
C VAL A 110 -6.70 1.14 11.53
N ARG A 111 -6.20 2.33 11.17
CA ARG A 111 -7.02 3.37 10.51
C ARG A 111 -7.61 2.86 9.19
N VAL A 112 -6.84 2.14 8.38
CA VAL A 112 -7.34 1.56 7.12
C VAL A 112 -8.46 0.56 7.37
N PHE A 113 -8.34 -0.29 8.40
CA PHE A 113 -9.38 -1.26 8.72
C PHE A 113 -10.66 -0.64 9.28
N GLU A 114 -10.57 0.54 9.90
CA GLU A 114 -11.71 1.26 10.48
C GLU A 114 -12.36 2.24 9.49
N PHE A 115 -11.62 2.67 8.47
CA PHE A 115 -12.11 3.66 7.50
C PHE A 115 -13.02 3.03 6.44
N GLU A 116 -14.16 3.66 6.21
CA GLU A 116 -15.04 3.37 5.09
C GLU A 116 -14.64 4.22 3.88
N TYR A 117 -14.09 3.56 2.87
CA TYR A 117 -13.74 4.22 1.61
C TYR A 117 -15.03 4.35 0.79
N PRO A 118 -15.50 5.58 0.48
CA PRO A 118 -16.68 5.74 -0.36
C PRO A 118 -16.42 5.10 -1.72
N ASP A 119 -17.43 4.46 -2.31
CA ASP A 119 -17.32 3.75 -3.57
C ASP A 119 -16.66 4.65 -4.64
N GLU A 120 -15.41 4.34 -4.94
CA GLU A 120 -14.66 4.91 -6.07
C GLU A 120 -15.12 4.18 -7.34
N LEU A 121 -16.38 4.38 -7.72
CA LEU A 121 -16.99 3.89 -8.97
C LEU A 121 -16.74 4.86 -10.13
#